data_AF-A0A9Q1IHN8-F1
#
_entry.id   AF-A0A9Q1IHN8-F1
#
_cell.length_a   1.000
_cell.length_b   1.000
_cell.length_c   1.000
_cell.angle_alpha   90.00
_cell.angle_beta   90.00
_cell.angle_gamma   90.00
#
_symmetry.space_group_name_H-M   'P 1'
#
loop_
_entity.id
_entity.type
_entity.pdbx_description
1 polymer ?
#
loop_
_entity_poly.entity_id
_entity_poly.type
_entity_poly.pdbx_seq_one_letter_code
_entity_poly.pdbx_strand_id
1 'polypeptide(L)'
;MGKTKELSKDIRDKMVDLHKAGMGYRTIGKQLGEKATTVGAIIRKWKKFKTTVNLPRSGPPCKISPRGASMIIRKMRDQPRTTRQDLVNDLKRAGTTVSKKTISNTLRRHGLKSCSARKAPLLKPAHVQARLRFANDHLDDPEEEWEKMCGEDETINKHVQEKE
;
A
#
# COMPACT_ATOMS: atom_id res chain seq x y z
N MET A 1 1.45 -35.36 4.23
CA MET A 1 -0.03 -35.34 4.19
C MET A 1 -0.52 -33.95 4.57
N GLY A 2 -0.85 -33.10 3.59
CA GLY A 2 -1.45 -31.79 3.85
C GLY A 2 -2.90 -31.95 4.31
N LYS A 3 -3.37 -31.11 5.23
CA LYS A 3 -4.79 -31.11 5.64
C LYS A 3 -5.65 -30.71 4.44
N THR A 4 -6.69 -31.51 4.16
CA THR A 4 -7.76 -31.21 3.22
C THR A 4 -8.68 -30.09 3.75
N LYS A 5 -9.59 -29.65 2.85
CA LYS A 5 -10.64 -28.63 2.99
C LYS A 5 -10.93 -28.18 4.43
N GLU A 6 -10.78 -26.88 4.67
CA GLU A 6 -11.09 -26.30 5.98
C GLU A 6 -12.60 -26.34 6.28
N LEU A 7 -12.97 -26.50 7.55
CA LEU A 7 -14.36 -26.40 8.00
C LEU A 7 -14.91 -24.99 7.73
N SER A 8 -16.19 -24.89 7.35
CA SER A 8 -16.84 -23.59 7.18
C SER A 8 -16.89 -22.82 8.50
N LYS A 9 -16.99 -21.49 8.42
CA LYS A 9 -17.08 -20.63 9.61
C LYS A 9 -18.29 -21.02 10.48
N ASP A 10 -19.42 -21.27 9.85
CA ASP A 10 -20.69 -21.58 10.52
C ASP A 10 -20.61 -22.86 11.36
N ILE A 11 -19.95 -23.91 10.86
CA ILE A 11 -19.74 -25.15 11.61
C ILE A 11 -18.91 -24.90 12.87
N ARG A 12 -17.88 -24.06 12.76
CA ARG A 12 -17.02 -23.73 13.91
C ARG A 12 -17.73 -22.84 14.92
N ASP A 13 -18.57 -21.91 14.49
CA ASP A 13 -19.36 -21.06 15.38
C ASP A 13 -20.38 -21.91 16.15
N LYS A 14 -21.05 -22.85 15.47
CA LYS A 14 -21.90 -23.87 16.13
C LYS A 14 -21.13 -24.67 17.18
N MET A 15 -19.90 -25.11 16.91
CA MET A 15 -19.08 -25.81 17.91
C MET A 15 -18.82 -24.96 19.17
N VAL A 16 -18.59 -23.66 18.99
CA VAL A 16 -18.36 -22.74 20.09
C VAL A 16 -19.65 -22.54 20.90
N ASP A 17 -20.80 -22.41 20.26
CA ASP A 17 -22.08 -22.21 20.95
C ASP A 17 -22.53 -23.45 21.70
N LEU A 18 -22.37 -24.65 21.13
CA LEU A 18 -22.63 -25.91 21.83
C LEU A 18 -21.70 -26.09 23.04
N HIS A 19 -20.46 -25.60 22.95
CA HIS A 19 -19.53 -25.62 24.08
C HIS A 19 -19.94 -24.63 25.18
N LYS A 20 -20.45 -23.44 24.83
CA LYS A 20 -21.01 -22.48 25.80
C LYS A 20 -22.24 -23.05 26.51
N ALA A 21 -23.03 -23.87 25.83
CA ALA A 21 -24.15 -24.61 26.42
C ALA A 21 -23.72 -25.77 27.34
N GLY A 22 -22.42 -25.95 27.59
CA GLY A 22 -21.90 -26.95 28.53
C GLY A 22 -21.71 -28.35 27.94
N MET A 23 -21.87 -28.55 26.63
CA MET A 23 -21.69 -29.88 26.03
C MET A 23 -20.21 -30.30 25.99
N GLY A 24 -19.99 -31.60 26.22
CA GLY A 24 -18.67 -32.23 26.12
C GLY A 24 -18.18 -32.36 24.67
N TYR A 25 -16.85 -32.37 24.48
CA TYR A 25 -16.23 -32.37 23.15
C TYR A 25 -16.63 -33.56 22.26
N ARG A 26 -16.80 -34.75 22.86
CA ARG A 26 -17.19 -35.97 22.13
C ARG A 26 -18.64 -35.90 21.65
N THR A 27 -19.53 -35.28 22.43
CA THR A 27 -20.95 -35.09 22.09
C THR A 27 -21.10 -34.09 20.94
N ILE A 28 -20.39 -32.96 21.02
CA ILE A 28 -20.35 -31.94 19.96
C ILE A 28 -19.82 -32.54 18.65
N GLY A 29 -18.74 -33.32 18.74
CA GLY A 29 -18.17 -34.00 17.57
C GLY A 29 -19.15 -34.96 16.91
N LYS A 30 -19.85 -35.80 17.69
CA LYS A 30 -20.88 -36.72 17.17
C LYS A 30 -22.03 -35.97 16.49
N GLN A 31 -22.52 -34.88 17.10
CA GLN A 31 -23.64 -34.10 16.56
C GLN A 31 -23.31 -33.42 15.23
N LEU A 32 -22.06 -32.94 15.08
CA LEU A 32 -21.62 -32.22 13.88
C LEU A 32 -20.88 -33.11 12.86
N GLY A 33 -20.71 -34.41 13.14
CA GLY A 33 -19.96 -35.33 12.28
C GLY A 33 -18.45 -35.10 12.27
N GLU A 34 -17.93 -34.41 13.29
CA GLU A 34 -16.53 -33.95 13.35
C GLU A 34 -15.72 -34.68 14.42
N LYS A 35 -14.42 -34.82 14.17
CA LYS A 35 -13.51 -35.48 15.13
C LYS A 35 -13.41 -34.65 16.41
N ALA A 36 -13.48 -35.30 17.57
CA ALA A 36 -13.38 -34.63 18.87
C ALA A 36 -12.07 -33.82 19.04
N THR A 37 -10.99 -34.23 18.39
CA THR A 37 -9.71 -33.49 18.35
C THR A 37 -9.82 -32.16 17.63
N THR A 38 -10.62 -32.09 16.56
CA THR A 38 -10.92 -30.86 15.80
C THR A 38 -11.74 -29.90 16.64
N VAL A 39 -12.81 -30.39 17.29
CA VAL A 39 -13.63 -29.62 18.23
C VAL A 39 -12.75 -29.02 19.33
N GLY A 40 -11.91 -29.85 19.95
CA GLY A 40 -10.98 -29.40 21.00
C GLY A 40 -9.94 -28.38 20.49
N ALA A 41 -9.48 -28.47 19.24
CA ALA A 41 -8.57 -27.48 18.66
C ALA A 41 -9.26 -26.13 18.42
N ILE A 42 -10.49 -26.13 17.92
CA ILE A 42 -11.29 -24.93 17.70
C ILE A 42 -11.59 -24.23 19.03
N ILE A 43 -12.02 -24.99 20.05
CA ILE A 43 -12.33 -24.43 21.37
C ILE A 43 -11.08 -23.85 22.03
N ARG A 44 -9.93 -24.54 21.98
CA ARG A 44 -8.66 -23.99 22.50
C ARG A 44 -8.27 -22.68 21.81
N LYS A 45 -8.43 -22.62 20.48
CA LYS A 45 -8.17 -21.41 19.70
C LYS A 45 -9.14 -20.28 20.08
N TRP A 46 -10.42 -20.58 20.23
CA TRP A 46 -11.43 -19.62 20.68
C TRP A 46 -11.14 -19.12 22.11
N LYS A 47 -10.75 -19.99 23.04
CA LYS A 47 -10.36 -19.59 24.39
C LYS A 47 -9.17 -18.60 24.38
N LYS A 48 -8.19 -18.82 23.49
CA LYS A 48 -6.98 -17.98 23.37
C LYS A 48 -7.20 -16.66 22.60
N PHE A 49 -7.86 -16.70 21.45
CA PHE A 49 -7.95 -15.57 20.52
C PHE A 49 -9.37 -14.97 20.39
N LYS A 50 -10.36 -15.55 21.10
CA LYS A 50 -11.79 -15.18 21.03
C LYS A 50 -12.37 -15.15 19.61
N THR A 51 -11.72 -15.84 18.68
CA THR A 51 -12.03 -15.77 17.24
C THR A 51 -12.16 -17.17 16.67
N THR A 52 -13.23 -17.41 15.93
CA THR A 52 -13.51 -18.67 15.24
C THR A 52 -12.91 -18.72 13.81
N VAL A 53 -12.75 -17.55 13.20
CA VAL A 53 -12.16 -17.37 11.86
C VAL A 53 -10.68 -17.78 11.87
N ASN A 54 -10.21 -18.38 10.77
CA ASN A 54 -8.79 -18.67 10.62
C ASN A 54 -8.00 -17.39 10.43
N LEU A 55 -7.00 -17.19 11.28
CA LEU A 55 -6.06 -16.10 11.07
C LEU A 55 -5.26 -16.39 9.80
N PRO A 56 -4.92 -15.33 9.04
CA PRO A 56 -3.97 -15.48 7.97
C PRO A 56 -2.68 -16.07 8.54
N ARG A 57 -2.02 -16.94 7.77
CA ARG A 57 -0.72 -17.45 8.18
C ARG A 57 0.26 -16.29 8.22
N SER A 58 1.19 -16.30 9.17
CA SER A 58 2.20 -15.25 9.35
C SER A 58 3.06 -15.01 8.11
N GLY A 59 3.06 -15.94 7.16
CA GLY A 59 3.84 -15.85 5.94
C GLY A 59 5.36 -15.93 6.19
N PRO A 60 6.16 -15.91 5.14
CA PRO A 60 7.61 -15.86 5.27
C PRO A 60 8.07 -14.51 5.85
N PRO A 61 9.13 -14.49 6.67
CA PRO A 61 9.72 -13.23 7.14
C PRO A 61 10.28 -12.42 5.97
N CYS A 62 10.21 -11.09 6.10
CA CYS A 62 10.76 -10.19 5.10
C CYS A 62 12.30 -10.21 5.13
N LYS A 63 12.94 -10.24 3.95
CA LYS A 63 14.42 -10.15 3.84
C LYS A 63 14.99 -8.81 4.27
N ILE A 64 14.24 -7.72 4.11
CA ILE A 64 14.65 -6.38 4.52
C ILE A 64 14.12 -6.14 5.93
N SER A 65 15.03 -5.77 6.84
CA SER A 65 14.66 -5.41 8.21
C SER A 65 13.85 -4.10 8.25
N PRO A 66 13.04 -3.86 9.29
CA PRO A 66 12.31 -2.59 9.45
C PRO A 66 13.23 -1.37 9.37
N ARG A 67 14.42 -1.44 9.98
CA ARG A 67 15.46 -0.40 9.91
C ARG A 67 15.96 -0.17 8.48
N GLY A 68 16.22 -1.24 7.74
CA GLY A 68 16.63 -1.17 6.34
C GLY A 68 15.55 -0.53 5.46
N ALA A 69 14.28 -0.87 5.69
CA ALA A 69 13.15 -0.26 4.98
C ALA A 69 13.05 1.25 5.27
N SER A 70 13.17 1.67 6.53
CA SER A 70 13.16 3.08 6.91
C SER A 70 14.30 3.87 6.27
N MET A 71 15.50 3.29 6.20
CA MET A 71 16.65 3.91 5.53
C MET A 71 16.38 4.15 4.04
N ILE A 72 15.80 3.16 3.34
CA ILE A 72 15.41 3.28 1.93
C ILE A 72 14.38 4.39 1.73
N ILE A 73 13.34 4.42 2.57
CA ILE A 73 12.25 5.40 2.47
C ILE A 73 12.79 6.81 2.71
N ARG A 74 13.64 7.00 3.72
CA ARG A 74 14.29 8.29 3.99
C ARG A 74 15.11 8.76 2.78
N LYS A 75 15.98 7.89 2.26
CA LYS A 75 16.80 8.22 1.08
C LYS A 75 15.95 8.61 -0.14
N MET A 76 14.83 7.93 -0.38
CA MET A 76 13.92 8.26 -1.47
C MET A 76 13.15 9.57 -1.28
N ARG A 77 12.92 10.02 -0.03
CA ARG A 77 12.33 11.33 0.24
C ARG A 77 13.34 12.45 0.01
N ASP A 78 14.57 12.25 0.47
CA ASP A 78 15.63 13.25 0.32
C ASP A 78 16.11 13.34 -1.14
N GLN A 79 16.18 12.20 -1.83
CA GLN A 79 16.68 12.06 -3.20
C GLN A 79 15.70 11.22 -4.05
N PRO A 80 14.60 11.81 -4.56
CA PRO A 80 13.57 11.06 -5.29
C PRO A 80 14.04 10.47 -6.63
N ARG A 81 15.21 10.87 -7.13
CA ARG A 81 15.84 10.36 -8.35
C ARG A 81 16.79 9.18 -8.11
N THR A 82 16.99 8.73 -6.87
CA THR A 82 17.84 7.57 -6.58
C THR A 82 17.36 6.34 -7.36
N THR A 83 18.28 5.59 -7.96
CA THR A 83 17.90 4.39 -8.70
C THR A 83 17.68 3.21 -7.77
N ARG A 84 16.92 2.21 -8.24
CA ARG A 84 16.77 0.95 -7.51
C ARG A 84 18.11 0.22 -7.33
N GLN A 85 19.06 0.40 -8.26
CA GLN A 85 20.38 -0.21 -8.17
C GLN A 85 21.20 0.41 -7.04
N ASP A 86 21.12 1.73 -6.86
CA ASP A 86 21.81 2.42 -5.77
C ASP A 86 21.33 1.91 -4.42
N LEU A 87 20.02 1.71 -4.27
CA LEU A 87 19.46 1.12 -3.06
C LEU A 87 19.91 -0.34 -2.81
N VAL A 88 20.11 -1.14 -3.87
CA VAL A 88 20.71 -2.48 -3.72
C VAL A 88 22.12 -2.33 -3.16
N ASN A 89 22.91 -1.41 -3.71
CA ASN A 89 24.29 -1.19 -3.30
C ASN A 89 24.38 -0.69 -1.85
N ASP A 90 23.49 0.22 -1.42
CA ASP A 90 23.41 0.70 -0.04
C ASP A 90 23.10 -0.44 0.94
N LEU A 91 22.12 -1.28 0.60
CA LEU A 91 21.77 -2.43 1.43
C LEU A 91 22.88 -3.46 1.47
N LYS A 92 23.58 -3.68 0.34
CA LYS A 92 24.74 -4.55 0.27
C LYS A 92 25.88 -4.04 1.17
N ARG A 93 26.12 -2.73 1.21
CA ARG A 93 27.06 -2.08 2.15
C ARG A 93 26.64 -2.28 3.61
N ALA A 94 25.34 -2.28 3.89
CA ALA A 94 24.78 -2.59 5.21
C ALA A 94 24.72 -4.11 5.53
N GLY A 95 25.34 -4.97 4.71
CA GLY A 95 25.39 -6.42 4.91
C GLY A 95 24.14 -7.19 4.47
N THR A 96 23.17 -6.54 3.81
CA THR A 96 21.94 -7.18 3.35
C THR A 96 21.92 -7.33 1.82
N THR A 97 22.07 -8.55 1.33
CA THR A 97 22.00 -8.84 -0.12
C THR A 97 20.55 -9.01 -0.57
N VAL A 98 20.07 -8.10 -1.43
CA VAL A 98 18.70 -8.13 -1.97
C VAL A 98 18.67 -7.94 -3.48
N SER A 99 17.59 -8.41 -4.11
CA SER A 99 17.33 -8.16 -5.53
C SER A 99 16.58 -6.86 -5.78
N LYS A 100 16.70 -6.29 -6.99
CA LYS A 100 15.91 -5.12 -7.45
C LYS A 100 14.40 -5.30 -7.25
N LYS A 101 13.90 -6.53 -7.46
CA LYS A 101 12.49 -6.88 -7.27
C LYS A 101 12.06 -6.75 -5.80
N THR A 102 12.92 -7.17 -4.86
CA THR A 102 12.65 -7.09 -3.42
C THR A 102 12.52 -5.63 -2.96
N ILE A 103 13.40 -4.75 -3.46
CA ILE A 103 13.30 -3.31 -3.22
C ILE A 103 12.02 -2.75 -3.83
N SER A 104 11.69 -3.13 -5.06
CA SER A 104 10.47 -2.65 -5.73
C SER A 104 9.20 -3.05 -4.97
N ASN A 105 9.13 -4.28 -4.47
CA ASN A 105 8.01 -4.74 -3.65
C ASN A 105 7.93 -3.98 -2.31
N THR A 106 9.08 -3.61 -1.74
CA THR A 106 9.15 -2.84 -0.50
C THR A 106 8.67 -1.41 -0.72
N LEU A 107 9.13 -0.73 -1.77
CA LEU A 107 8.66 0.60 -2.15
C LEU A 107 7.13 0.62 -2.37
N ARG A 108 6.60 -0.36 -3.11
CA ARG A 108 5.15 -0.49 -3.34
C ARG A 108 4.34 -0.68 -2.06
N ARG A 109 4.84 -1.49 -1.11
CA ARG A 109 4.21 -1.67 0.20
C ARG A 109 4.13 -0.38 1.02
N HIS A 110 5.08 0.53 0.79
CA HIS A 110 5.10 1.86 1.41
C HIS A 110 4.44 2.95 0.55
N GLY A 111 3.69 2.58 -0.50
CA GLY A 111 2.98 3.53 -1.36
C GLY A 111 3.85 4.33 -2.32
N LEU A 112 5.15 4.03 -2.41
CA LEU A 112 6.07 4.73 -3.31
C LEU A 112 6.00 4.13 -4.72
N LYS A 113 5.62 4.97 -5.68
CA LYS A 113 5.60 4.65 -7.11
C LYS A 113 6.58 5.53 -7.87
N SER A 114 7.15 5.00 -8.94
CA SER A 114 7.92 5.82 -9.87
C SER A 114 6.98 6.72 -10.67
N CYS A 115 7.31 7.99 -10.76
CA CYS A 115 6.60 8.97 -11.57
C CYS A 115 7.59 9.79 -12.40
N SER A 116 7.16 10.19 -13.60
CA SER A 116 7.90 11.17 -14.39
C SER A 116 7.50 12.57 -13.94
N ALA A 117 8.49 13.45 -13.74
CA ALA A 117 8.22 14.85 -13.47
C ALA A 117 7.54 15.50 -14.68
N ARG A 118 6.52 16.34 -14.45
CA ARG A 118 5.89 17.12 -15.52
C ARG A 118 6.90 18.12 -16.07
N LYS A 119 6.92 18.29 -17.39
CA LYS A 119 7.70 19.37 -18.03
C LYS A 119 7.05 20.69 -17.64
N ALA A 120 7.82 21.57 -17.00
CA ALA A 120 7.39 22.90 -16.61
C ALA A 120 8.41 23.92 -17.11
N PRO A 121 7.97 25.13 -17.51
CA PRO A 121 8.90 26.20 -17.84
C PRO A 121 9.72 26.57 -16.60
N LEU A 122 11.02 26.85 -16.81
CA LEU A 122 11.89 27.25 -15.71
C LEU A 122 11.54 28.68 -15.29
N LEU A 123 11.02 28.84 -14.08
CA LEU A 123 10.69 30.16 -13.52
C LEU A 123 11.87 30.71 -12.72
N LYS A 124 12.20 31.98 -12.98
CA LYS A 124 13.12 32.74 -12.14
C LYS A 124 12.39 33.14 -10.83
N PRO A 125 13.11 33.35 -9.71
CA PRO A 125 12.49 33.77 -8.45
C PRO A 125 11.62 35.02 -8.57
N ALA A 126 12.02 35.99 -9.40
CA ALA A 126 11.23 37.20 -9.68
C ALA A 126 9.85 36.87 -10.31
N HIS A 127 9.79 35.92 -11.25
CA HIS A 127 8.53 35.51 -11.88
C HIS A 127 7.63 34.79 -10.87
N VAL A 128 8.20 33.99 -9.98
CA VAL A 128 7.45 33.30 -8.92
C VAL A 128 6.82 34.34 -7.98
N GLN A 129 7.59 35.36 -7.57
CA GLN A 129 7.07 36.41 -6.71
C GLN A 129 5.99 37.26 -7.37
N ALA A 130 6.18 37.65 -8.64
CA ALA A 130 5.18 38.43 -9.38
C ALA A 130 3.88 37.64 -9.56
N ARG A 131 3.97 36.35 -9.93
CA ARG A 131 2.80 35.46 -10.05
C ARG A 131 2.08 35.25 -8.72
N LEU A 132 2.83 35.11 -7.63
CA LEU A 132 2.24 34.95 -6.29
C LEU A 132 1.54 36.24 -5.83
N ARG A 133 2.12 37.42 -6.09
CA ARG A 133 1.48 38.71 -5.81
C ARG A 133 0.18 38.85 -6.58
N PHE A 134 0.24 38.66 -7.90
CA PHE A 134 -0.95 38.69 -8.75
C PHE A 134 -2.06 37.75 -8.25
N ALA A 135 -1.72 36.50 -7.92
CA ALA A 135 -2.70 35.53 -7.41
C ALA A 135 -3.30 35.91 -6.05
N ASN A 136 -2.55 36.58 -5.17
CA ASN A 136 -3.07 37.07 -3.89
C ASN A 136 -3.92 38.33 -4.06
N ASP A 137 -3.48 39.25 -4.94
CA ASP A 137 -4.16 40.51 -5.19
C ASP A 137 -5.54 40.28 -5.83
N HIS A 138 -5.71 39.20 -6.59
CA HIS A 138 -6.95 38.85 -7.31
C HIS A 138 -7.65 37.59 -6.72
N LEU A 139 -7.35 37.21 -5.47
CA LEU A 139 -7.91 36.00 -4.84
C LEU A 139 -9.39 36.15 -4.51
N ASP A 140 -9.79 37.35 -4.10
CA ASP A 140 -11.13 37.69 -3.62
C ASP A 140 -11.95 38.49 -4.65
N ASP A 141 -11.44 38.61 -5.88
CA ASP A 141 -12.09 39.38 -6.95
C ASP A 141 -13.42 38.75 -7.36
N PRO A 142 -14.49 39.54 -7.53
CA PRO A 142 -15.79 39.03 -7.93
C PRO A 142 -15.77 38.51 -9.38
N GLU A 143 -16.61 37.51 -9.66
CA GLU A 143 -16.68 36.85 -10.98
C GLU A 143 -16.96 37.84 -12.14
N GLU A 144 -17.69 38.93 -11.88
CA GLU A 144 -17.98 40.00 -12.83
C GLU A 144 -16.73 40.72 -13.36
N GLU A 145 -15.63 40.75 -12.59
CA GLU A 145 -14.36 41.33 -13.04
C GLU A 145 -13.61 40.38 -13.99
N TRP A 146 -13.69 39.07 -13.75
CA TRP A 146 -13.13 38.06 -14.63
C TRP A 146 -13.90 37.95 -15.96
N GLU A 147 -15.23 38.10 -15.95
CA GLU A 147 -16.06 38.08 -17.17
C GLU A 147 -15.75 39.24 -18.12
N LYS A 148 -15.27 40.37 -17.59
CA LYS A 148 -14.83 41.52 -18.40
C LYS A 148 -13.45 41.30 -19.02
N MET A 149 -12.66 40.34 -18.54
CA MET A 149 -11.30 40.09 -19.00
C MET A 149 -11.30 39.25 -20.29
N CYS A 150 -11.15 39.89 -21.46
CA CYS A 150 -10.85 39.19 -22.71
C CYS A 150 -9.35 38.87 -22.81
N GLY A 151 -8.98 37.58 -22.89
CA GLY A 151 -7.61 37.14 -23.13
C GLY A 151 -7.37 36.77 -24.59
N GLU A 152 -6.34 37.33 -25.21
CA GLU A 152 -5.82 36.91 -26.53
C GLU A 152 -4.52 36.12 -26.32
N ASP A 153 -4.39 34.95 -26.96
CA ASP A 153 -3.16 34.14 -26.95
C ASP A 153 -2.85 33.66 -28.38
N GLU A 154 -1.59 33.76 -28.77
CA GLU A 154 -1.13 33.38 -30.12
C GLU A 154 -0.43 32.02 -30.06
N THR A 155 -0.89 31.08 -30.90
CA THR A 155 -0.28 29.75 -31.00
C THR A 155 0.30 29.51 -32.40
N ILE A 156 1.53 29.01 -32.46
CA ILE A 156 2.21 28.71 -33.72
C ILE A 156 1.75 27.34 -34.24
N ASN A 157 0.95 27.33 -35.31
CA ASN A 157 0.59 26.11 -36.04
C ASN A 157 1.75 25.65 -36.94
N LYS A 158 2.42 24.55 -36.56
CA LYS A 158 3.45 23.92 -37.39
C LYS A 158 2.79 22.91 -38.35
N HIS A 159 2.65 23.28 -39.62
CA HIS A 159 2.35 22.32 -40.69
C HIS A 159 3.55 21.39 -40.86
N VAL A 160 3.37 20.10 -40.58
CA VAL A 160 4.37 19.06 -40.86
C VAL A 160 4.15 18.62 -42.30
N GLN A 161 5.00 19.05 -43.23
CA GLN A 161 5.05 18.44 -44.56
C GLN A 161 5.75 17.08 -44.45
N GLU A 162 4.99 16.01 -44.62
CA GLU A 162 5.56 14.68 -44.91
C GLU A 162 6.25 14.77 -46.27
N LYS A 163 7.56 14.54 -46.29
CA LYS A 163 8.32 14.34 -47.53
C LYS A 163 8.18 12.88 -47.92
N GLU A 164 7.63 12.65 -49.11
CA GLU A 164 7.67 11.36 -49.83
C GLU A 164 9.11 10.89 -50.08
#